data_AF-A0A7C3D8F2-F1
#
_entry.id   AF-A0A7C3D8F2-F1
#
_cell.length_a   1.000
_cell.length_b   1.000
_cell.length_c   1.000
_cell.angle_alpha   90.00
_cell.angle_beta   90.00
_cell.angle_gamma   90.00
#
_symmetry.space_group_name_H-M   'P 1'
#
loop_
_entity.id
_entity.type
_entity.pdbx_description
1 polymer ?
#
loop_
_entity_poly.entity_id
_entity_poly.type
_entity_poly.pdbx_seq_one_letter_code
_entity_poly.pdbx_strand_id
1 'polypeptide(L)'
;MRKLRFLALFLSTLSLSLATARAGLAKDYRIDKVAVQATIREDGSVRIVEKRVYSFRGQFHWASYRLPLRGIGRVDSFQVREGDRVYRLASTGQDGTLLLKVSKDALAAKWFFNARNQTRVFVLSFVLRDVVTVYPDVAEFYYKFVGEGWKKPAGQVIVRVSWQHPADPDSIRVWAHGPLWGRSRILPDGRVELTVRPLPAHTFWEGRILFPPGWVPQAKKRIAEPALARILAEEAKWAEEANRRRQEELRKAGIKKERERQGLWFLGFLSVAAVAIVLNWYSRYGKRHRTPGVPKMDASLPSDRPPALVAFLLGKGSYGGLLLTATLLDLARRGWLRIEARTETVGKLFRRKRQVYAFVRAQQPGDDQLRPWEEELLRFLFEEVGEGTGEVTDRQVKKASRKVRTWYRKWRKELSRLVKQERLFEENSLKARNKTILLSVVLTLLGVGGMFVAGWPGVIPIVVGSFLMAAAFLMPSRSPDAEMEAQRWLALRRYLQKYGKAGGQLSGDLALDELLPYAVVLGVSKKVLIRLSEGYAGSTAGGWYAWQAGGANSFGESVAGLVSSLSTTMSSATGTGGGASGGGGGGAGGSGGGAG
;
A
#
# COMPACT_ATOMS: atom_id res chain seq x y z
N MET A 1 -2.89 29.29 -3.21
CA MET A 1 -3.40 28.36 -4.24
C MET A 1 -2.44 27.21 -4.60
N ARG A 2 -1.19 27.43 -5.04
CA ARG A 2 -0.23 26.34 -5.39
C ARG A 2 0.09 25.34 -4.27
N LYS A 3 0.11 25.77 -2.99
CA LYS A 3 0.41 24.91 -1.84
C LYS A 3 -0.76 24.02 -1.40
N LEU A 4 -2.00 24.51 -1.51
CA LEU A 4 -3.19 23.65 -1.38
C LEU A 4 -3.25 22.61 -2.48
N ARG A 5 -2.82 22.96 -3.71
CA ARG A 5 -2.74 21.99 -4.82
C ARG A 5 -1.69 20.91 -4.58
N PHE A 6 -0.55 21.21 -3.94
CA PHE A 6 0.48 20.21 -3.61
C PHE A 6 0.07 19.31 -2.44
N LEU A 7 -0.61 19.85 -1.42
CA LEU A 7 -1.15 19.07 -0.31
C LEU A 7 -2.34 18.20 -0.76
N ALA A 8 -3.21 18.74 -1.61
CA ALA A 8 -4.26 17.99 -2.29
C ALA A 8 -3.68 16.98 -3.28
N LEU A 9 -2.57 17.29 -3.98
CA LEU A 9 -1.88 16.30 -4.81
C LEU A 9 -1.31 15.19 -3.94
N PHE A 10 -0.64 15.51 -2.84
CA PHE A 10 -0.03 14.54 -1.94
C PHE A 10 -1.08 13.66 -1.25
N LEU A 11 -2.16 14.25 -0.75
CA LEU A 11 -3.33 13.55 -0.22
C LEU A 11 -4.03 12.74 -1.30
N SER A 12 -4.17 13.27 -2.52
CA SER A 12 -4.71 12.53 -3.66
C SER A 12 -3.77 11.40 -4.05
N THR A 13 -2.45 11.54 -3.98
CA THR A 13 -1.51 10.45 -4.28
C THR A 13 -1.39 9.45 -3.15
N LEU A 14 -1.69 9.83 -1.91
CA LEU A 14 -1.73 8.93 -0.75
C LEU A 14 -3.05 8.16 -0.67
N SER A 15 -4.18 8.82 -0.99
CA SER A 15 -5.48 8.16 -1.17
C SER A 15 -5.54 7.39 -2.49
N LEU A 16 -4.87 7.86 -3.54
CA LEU A 16 -4.66 7.12 -4.78
C LEU A 16 -3.62 6.03 -4.58
N SER A 17 -2.62 6.09 -3.70
CA SER A 17 -1.72 4.96 -3.42
C SER A 17 -2.35 3.92 -2.48
N LEU A 18 -3.24 4.33 -1.57
CA LEU A 18 -4.14 3.40 -0.87
C LEU A 18 -5.21 2.81 -1.81
N ALA A 19 -5.66 3.55 -2.84
CA ALA A 19 -6.60 3.06 -3.86
C ALA A 19 -5.92 2.35 -5.06
N THR A 20 -4.61 2.56 -5.26
CA THR A 20 -3.75 1.94 -6.28
C THR A 20 -2.70 1.04 -5.66
N ALA A 21 -2.95 0.54 -4.44
CA ALA A 21 -2.79 -0.88 -4.24
C ALA A 21 -3.75 -1.58 -5.23
N ARG A 22 -3.44 -1.49 -6.53
CA ARG A 22 -3.80 -2.50 -7.50
C ARG A 22 -3.21 -3.74 -6.88
N ALA A 23 -4.04 -4.51 -6.20
CA ALA A 23 -3.87 -5.94 -6.16
C ALA A 23 -3.46 -6.27 -7.59
N GLY A 24 -2.17 -6.59 -7.81
CA GLY A 24 -1.74 -7.11 -9.10
C GLY A 24 -2.79 -8.15 -9.44
N LEU A 25 -3.36 -8.08 -10.66
CA LEU A 25 -4.43 -8.96 -11.12
C LEU A 25 -3.90 -10.41 -11.13
N ALA A 26 -3.71 -10.97 -9.95
CA ALA A 26 -3.46 -12.35 -9.69
C ALA A 26 -4.68 -13.05 -10.24
N LYS A 27 -4.46 -14.09 -11.05
CA LYS A 27 -5.55 -14.92 -11.53
C LYS A 27 -6.35 -15.40 -10.32
N ASP A 28 -7.66 -15.19 -10.36
CA ASP A 28 -8.59 -15.51 -9.29
C ASP A 28 -9.82 -16.19 -9.87
N TYR A 29 -10.49 -16.99 -9.05
CA TYR A 29 -11.75 -17.62 -9.44
C TYR A 29 -12.70 -17.69 -8.26
N ARG A 30 -13.99 -17.73 -8.60
CA ARG A 30 -15.10 -17.88 -7.65
C ARG A 30 -15.93 -19.08 -8.02
N ILE A 31 -16.55 -19.68 -7.01
CA ILE A 31 -17.58 -20.72 -7.18
C ILE A 31 -18.91 -20.04 -6.86
N ASP A 32 -19.66 -19.68 -7.89
CA ASP A 32 -20.87 -18.87 -7.70
C ASP A 32 -22.02 -19.73 -7.18
N LYS A 33 -22.12 -20.97 -7.67
CA LYS A 33 -23.19 -21.90 -7.31
C LYS A 33 -22.72 -23.35 -7.34
N VAL A 34 -23.16 -24.12 -6.34
CA VAL A 34 -23.08 -25.58 -6.30
C VAL A 34 -24.52 -26.11 -6.20
N ALA A 35 -24.95 -26.88 -7.17
CA ALA A 35 -26.26 -27.52 -7.18
C ALA A 35 -26.10 -29.03 -7.22
N VAL A 36 -26.53 -29.73 -6.18
CA VAL A 36 -26.45 -31.19 -6.07
C VAL A 36 -27.83 -31.79 -6.20
N GLN A 37 -27.96 -32.79 -7.05
CA GLN A 37 -29.12 -33.68 -7.10
C GLN A 37 -28.67 -35.06 -6.63
N ALA A 38 -29.34 -35.58 -5.61
CA ALA A 38 -29.14 -36.91 -5.08
C ALA A 38 -30.41 -37.72 -5.29
N THR A 39 -30.31 -38.86 -5.96
CA THR A 39 -31.44 -39.77 -6.18
C THR A 39 -31.14 -41.08 -5.49
N ILE A 40 -31.89 -41.38 -4.43
CA ILE A 40 -31.83 -42.63 -3.66
C ILE A 40 -32.60 -43.71 -4.43
N ARG A 41 -32.00 -44.90 -4.55
CA ARG A 41 -32.56 -46.06 -5.26
C ARG A 41 -32.96 -47.15 -4.28
N GLU A 42 -33.80 -48.08 -4.73
CA GLU A 42 -34.29 -49.21 -3.92
C GLU A 42 -33.18 -50.12 -3.38
N ASP A 43 -32.02 -50.18 -4.04
CA ASP A 43 -30.81 -50.90 -3.60
C ASP A 43 -29.97 -50.13 -2.56
N GLY A 44 -30.46 -48.98 -2.08
CA GLY A 44 -29.76 -48.10 -1.14
C GLY A 44 -28.57 -47.35 -1.76
N SER A 45 -28.34 -47.47 -3.07
CA SER A 45 -27.34 -46.66 -3.76
C SER A 45 -27.89 -45.26 -4.05
N VAL A 46 -27.00 -44.28 -4.12
CA VAL A 46 -27.37 -42.87 -4.36
C VAL A 46 -26.64 -42.34 -5.57
N ARG A 47 -27.39 -41.96 -6.60
CA ARG A 47 -26.85 -41.26 -7.78
C ARG A 47 -26.69 -39.78 -7.44
N ILE A 48 -25.46 -39.28 -7.51
CA ILE A 48 -25.12 -37.88 -7.31
C ILE A 48 -24.90 -37.22 -8.67
N VAL A 49 -25.51 -36.06 -8.89
CA VAL A 49 -25.24 -35.13 -9.99
C VAL A 49 -24.98 -33.76 -9.41
N GLU A 50 -23.73 -33.31 -9.46
CA GLU A 50 -23.25 -32.08 -8.84
C GLU A 50 -22.80 -31.09 -9.92
N LYS A 51 -23.53 -29.99 -10.04
CA LYS A 51 -23.26 -28.88 -10.97
C LYS A 51 -22.55 -27.74 -10.25
N ARG A 52 -21.34 -27.39 -10.69
CA ARG A 52 -20.53 -26.30 -10.14
C ARG A 52 -20.32 -25.19 -11.17
N VAL A 53 -20.70 -23.97 -10.82
CA VAL A 53 -20.53 -22.77 -11.65
C VAL A 53 -19.28 -22.03 -11.19
N TYR A 54 -18.26 -21.98 -12.03
CA TYR A 54 -16.99 -21.29 -11.79
C TYR A 54 -16.92 -20.01 -12.60
N SER A 55 -16.53 -18.91 -11.97
CA SER A 55 -16.21 -17.65 -12.66
C SER A 55 -14.71 -17.36 -12.56
N PHE A 56 -14.01 -17.42 -13.69
CA PHE A 56 -12.56 -17.26 -13.78
C PHE A 56 -12.19 -15.83 -14.18
N ARG A 57 -11.15 -15.27 -13.53
CA ARG A 57 -10.45 -14.03 -13.92
C ARG A 57 -8.97 -14.35 -14.06
N GLY A 58 -8.44 -14.31 -15.27
CA GLY A 58 -7.13 -14.85 -15.64
C GLY A 58 -7.24 -16.15 -16.43
N GLN A 59 -6.10 -16.80 -16.67
CA GLN A 59 -5.99 -18.06 -17.41
C GLN A 59 -5.96 -19.25 -16.46
N PHE A 60 -6.79 -20.26 -16.74
CA PHE A 60 -6.92 -21.49 -15.98
C PHE A 60 -6.92 -22.68 -16.92
N HIS A 61 -6.22 -23.73 -16.51
CA HIS A 61 -5.96 -24.94 -17.30
C HIS A 61 -6.55 -26.22 -16.69
N TRP A 62 -7.01 -26.17 -15.44
CA TRP A 62 -7.58 -27.34 -14.76
C TRP A 62 -8.45 -26.95 -13.57
N ALA A 63 -9.29 -27.89 -13.16
CA ALA A 63 -9.91 -27.90 -11.84
C ALA A 63 -9.83 -29.30 -11.22
N SER A 64 -9.93 -29.36 -9.90
CA SER A 64 -9.83 -30.59 -9.13
C SER A 64 -11.00 -30.78 -8.17
N TYR A 65 -11.25 -32.04 -7.84
CA TYR A 65 -12.26 -32.47 -6.89
C TYR A 65 -11.69 -33.64 -6.09
N ARG A 66 -11.75 -33.54 -4.77
CA ARG A 66 -11.35 -34.62 -3.87
C ARG A 66 -12.51 -34.97 -2.97
N LEU A 67 -12.94 -36.23 -3.01
CA LEU A 67 -13.97 -36.82 -2.17
C LEU A 67 -13.32 -37.86 -1.24
N PRO A 68 -13.19 -37.59 0.07
CA PRO A 68 -12.83 -38.62 1.05
C PRO A 68 -13.82 -39.78 0.98
N LEU A 69 -13.38 -41.03 1.13
CA LEU A 69 -14.26 -42.23 1.06
C LEU A 69 -14.47 -42.91 2.42
N ARG A 70 -13.71 -42.52 3.44
CA ARG A 70 -13.90 -43.03 4.80
C ARG A 70 -15.31 -42.71 5.29
N GLY A 71 -16.08 -43.75 5.63
CA GLY A 71 -17.43 -43.65 6.20
C GLY A 71 -18.59 -43.53 5.19
N ILE A 72 -18.33 -43.39 3.89
CA ILE A 72 -19.37 -43.16 2.85
C ILE A 72 -19.43 -44.26 1.77
N GLY A 73 -18.81 -45.41 2.05
CA GLY A 73 -18.89 -46.61 1.20
C GLY A 73 -18.03 -46.53 -0.05
N ARG A 74 -18.49 -47.14 -1.15
CA ARG A 74 -17.77 -47.21 -2.42
C ARG A 74 -18.34 -46.22 -3.43
N VAL A 75 -17.50 -45.67 -4.30
CA VAL A 75 -17.91 -44.79 -5.40
C VAL A 75 -17.71 -45.50 -6.74
N ASP A 76 -18.78 -45.59 -7.51
CA ASP A 76 -18.79 -46.17 -8.85
C ASP A 76 -19.10 -45.07 -9.89
N SER A 77 -18.70 -45.32 -11.15
CA SER A 77 -19.12 -44.54 -12.34
C SER A 77 -18.88 -43.02 -12.28
N PHE A 78 -17.74 -42.58 -11.74
CA PHE A 78 -17.40 -41.15 -11.69
C PHE A 78 -17.12 -40.57 -13.09
N GLN A 79 -17.78 -39.46 -13.41
CA GLN A 79 -17.64 -38.76 -14.69
C GLN A 79 -17.69 -37.23 -14.47
N VAL A 80 -16.98 -36.49 -15.35
CA VAL A 80 -17.06 -35.04 -15.45
C VAL A 80 -17.54 -34.65 -16.85
N ARG A 81 -18.51 -33.74 -16.92
CA ARG A 81 -19.05 -33.17 -18.16
C ARG A 81 -19.11 -31.65 -18.11
N GLU A 82 -19.13 -31.04 -19.28
CA GLU A 82 -19.45 -29.63 -19.48
C GLU A 82 -20.31 -29.50 -20.74
N GLY A 83 -21.58 -29.11 -20.56
CA GLY A 83 -22.57 -29.22 -21.64
C GLY A 83 -22.61 -30.64 -22.20
N ASP A 84 -22.46 -30.78 -23.52
CA ASP A 84 -22.44 -32.08 -24.19
C ASP A 84 -21.07 -32.76 -24.14
N ARG A 85 -20.00 -32.05 -23.74
CA ARG A 85 -18.65 -32.59 -23.70
C ARG A 85 -18.45 -33.48 -22.47
N VAL A 86 -18.00 -34.71 -22.70
CA VAL A 86 -17.53 -35.64 -21.66
C VAL A 86 -16.01 -35.58 -21.58
N TYR A 87 -15.47 -35.43 -20.36
CA TYR A 87 -14.02 -35.48 -20.15
C TYR A 87 -13.55 -36.94 -20.14
N ARG A 88 -12.59 -37.26 -21.02
CA ARG A 88 -12.10 -38.63 -21.22
C ARG A 88 -10.97 -38.96 -20.23
N LEU A 89 -10.97 -40.18 -19.69
CA LEU A 89 -9.90 -40.65 -18.83
C LEU A 89 -8.58 -40.69 -19.60
N ALA A 90 -7.59 -39.89 -19.19
CA ALA A 90 -6.25 -39.87 -19.76
C ALA A 90 -5.26 -39.20 -18.78
N SER A 91 -3.99 -39.61 -18.84
CA SER A 91 -2.91 -39.08 -18.02
C SER A 91 -2.13 -37.92 -18.68
N THR A 92 -2.55 -37.46 -19.86
CA THR A 92 -1.77 -36.53 -20.70
C THR A 92 -1.86 -35.06 -20.28
N GLY A 93 -2.85 -34.68 -19.46
CA GLY A 93 -3.03 -33.30 -19.02
C GLY A 93 -3.58 -32.34 -20.09
N GLN A 94 -4.07 -32.88 -21.22
CA GLN A 94 -4.58 -32.10 -22.35
C GLN A 94 -6.03 -31.66 -22.16
N ASP A 95 -6.46 -30.61 -22.87
CA ASP A 95 -7.85 -30.10 -22.82
C ASP A 95 -8.88 -31.20 -23.11
N GLY A 96 -9.87 -31.34 -22.22
CA GLY A 96 -10.90 -32.38 -22.31
C GLY A 96 -10.52 -33.72 -21.70
N THR A 97 -9.40 -33.80 -20.99
CA THR A 97 -8.98 -35.02 -20.28
C THR A 97 -9.27 -34.96 -18.79
N LEU A 98 -9.45 -36.13 -18.19
CA LEU A 98 -9.69 -36.36 -16.77
C LEU A 98 -8.64 -37.32 -16.21
N LEU A 99 -7.88 -36.87 -15.22
CA LEU A 99 -7.08 -37.71 -14.35
C LEU A 99 -7.92 -38.13 -13.15
N LEU A 100 -8.15 -39.44 -12.99
CA LEU A 100 -8.90 -40.00 -11.88
C LEU A 100 -8.01 -40.97 -11.08
N LYS A 101 -7.93 -40.77 -9.77
CA LYS A 101 -7.28 -41.67 -8.83
C LYS A 101 -8.28 -42.06 -7.75
N VAL A 102 -8.53 -43.35 -7.59
CA VAL A 102 -9.40 -43.90 -6.55
C VAL A 102 -8.57 -44.78 -5.65
N SER A 103 -8.56 -44.49 -4.35
CA SER A 103 -7.96 -45.32 -3.31
C SER A 103 -9.01 -45.71 -2.27
N LYS A 104 -8.63 -46.50 -1.26
CA LYS A 104 -9.51 -46.79 -0.11
C LYS A 104 -9.90 -45.54 0.69
N ASP A 105 -9.06 -44.51 0.68
CA ASP A 105 -9.24 -43.30 1.49
C ASP A 105 -9.96 -42.17 0.76
N ALA A 106 -9.78 -42.03 -0.55
CA ALA A 106 -10.32 -40.91 -1.31
C ALA A 106 -10.43 -41.19 -2.82
N LEU A 107 -11.40 -40.54 -3.45
CA LEU A 107 -11.44 -40.29 -4.89
C LEU A 107 -10.85 -38.90 -5.16
N ALA A 108 -9.86 -38.82 -6.04
CA ALA A 108 -9.25 -37.57 -6.49
C ALA A 108 -9.37 -37.46 -8.01
N ALA A 109 -10.09 -36.44 -8.47
CA ALA A 109 -10.29 -36.11 -9.86
C ALA A 109 -9.62 -34.77 -10.20
N LYS A 110 -8.99 -34.70 -11.36
CA LYS A 110 -8.46 -33.46 -11.94
C LYS A 110 -8.76 -33.45 -13.43
N TRP A 111 -9.54 -32.49 -13.91
CA TRP A 111 -9.87 -32.36 -15.32
C TRP A 111 -9.23 -31.11 -15.90
N PHE A 112 -8.81 -31.19 -17.16
CA PHE A 112 -7.99 -30.19 -17.83
C PHE A 112 -8.80 -29.47 -18.89
N PHE A 113 -8.80 -28.15 -18.84
CA PHE A 113 -9.61 -27.30 -19.73
C PHE A 113 -8.96 -25.94 -19.92
N ASN A 114 -9.21 -25.23 -21.02
CA ASN A 114 -8.72 -23.84 -21.16
C ASN A 114 -9.79 -22.79 -20.87
N ALA A 115 -9.59 -21.91 -19.88
CA ALA A 115 -10.50 -20.80 -19.58
C ALA A 115 -9.76 -19.48 -19.43
N ARG A 116 -10.28 -18.39 -20.01
CA ARG A 116 -9.76 -17.03 -19.83
C ARG A 116 -10.89 -16.04 -19.59
N ASN A 117 -10.94 -15.45 -18.40
CA ASN A 117 -11.92 -14.40 -18.04
C ASN A 117 -13.38 -14.79 -18.35
N GLN A 118 -13.78 -16.01 -18.03
CA GLN A 118 -15.07 -16.58 -18.42
C GLN A 118 -15.70 -17.40 -17.30
N THR A 119 -17.01 -17.63 -17.41
CA THR A 119 -17.74 -18.57 -16.57
C THR A 119 -17.79 -19.95 -17.23
N ARG A 120 -17.58 -21.01 -16.45
CA ARG A 120 -17.69 -22.41 -16.90
C ARG A 120 -18.50 -23.22 -15.91
N VAL A 121 -19.16 -24.26 -16.41
CA VAL A 121 -20.11 -25.07 -15.63
C VAL A 121 -19.74 -26.53 -15.76
N PHE A 122 -19.20 -27.09 -14.69
CA PHE A 122 -18.82 -28.50 -14.65
C PHE A 122 -19.89 -29.31 -13.93
N VAL A 123 -20.26 -30.45 -14.50
CA VAL A 123 -21.19 -31.41 -13.95
C VAL A 123 -20.43 -32.68 -13.60
N LEU A 124 -20.37 -32.99 -12.31
CA LEU A 124 -19.78 -34.21 -11.77
C LEU A 124 -20.91 -35.19 -11.52
N SER A 125 -20.77 -36.43 -11.95
CA SER A 125 -21.76 -37.48 -11.67
C SER A 125 -21.11 -38.77 -11.22
N PHE A 126 -21.66 -39.40 -10.19
CA PHE A 126 -21.15 -40.67 -9.64
C PHE A 126 -22.25 -41.39 -8.85
N VAL A 127 -22.02 -42.66 -8.52
CA VAL A 127 -22.94 -43.47 -7.69
C VAL A 127 -22.25 -43.83 -6.39
N LEU A 128 -22.88 -43.50 -5.27
CA LEU A 128 -22.48 -43.94 -3.94
C LEU A 128 -23.14 -45.29 -3.63
N ARG A 129 -22.35 -46.28 -3.21
CA ARG A 129 -22.80 -47.60 -2.77
C ARG A 129 -22.67 -47.70 -1.25
N ASP A 130 -23.58 -48.44 -0.63
CA ASP A 130 -23.56 -48.74 0.81
C ASP A 130 -23.55 -47.47 1.68
N VAL A 131 -24.17 -46.38 1.19
CA VAL A 131 -24.22 -45.08 1.87
C VAL A 131 -25.49 -44.91 2.71
N VAL A 132 -26.59 -45.57 2.32
CA VAL A 132 -27.82 -45.65 3.13
C VAL A 132 -27.66 -46.76 4.16
N THR A 133 -27.91 -46.44 5.43
CA THR A 133 -27.95 -47.42 6.52
C THR A 133 -29.40 -47.73 6.86
N VAL A 134 -29.77 -49.01 6.89
CA VAL A 134 -31.16 -49.42 7.18
C VAL A 134 -31.23 -50.08 8.55
N TYR A 135 -32.12 -49.56 9.40
CA TYR A 135 -32.47 -50.08 10.72
C TYR A 135 -33.88 -50.69 10.69
N PRO A 136 -34.32 -51.41 11.74
CA PRO A 136 -35.68 -51.97 11.79
C PRO A 136 -36.78 -50.89 11.76
N ASP A 137 -36.51 -49.72 12.31
CA ASP A 137 -37.46 -48.62 12.51
C ASP A 137 -37.29 -47.46 11.53
N VAL A 138 -36.12 -47.32 10.88
CA VAL A 138 -35.82 -46.18 10.00
C VAL A 138 -34.69 -46.48 9.01
N ALA A 139 -34.72 -45.89 7.82
CA ALA A 139 -33.55 -45.81 6.93
C ALA A 139 -32.91 -44.42 7.02
N GLU A 140 -31.59 -44.38 7.08
CA GLU A 140 -30.79 -43.17 7.23
C GLU A 140 -29.89 -42.95 6.02
N PHE A 141 -30.03 -41.78 5.40
CA PHE A 141 -29.04 -41.23 4.48
C PHE A 141 -28.38 -40.01 5.13
N TYR A 142 -27.17 -40.19 5.63
CA TYR A 142 -26.39 -39.13 6.24
C TYR A 142 -25.14 -38.83 5.39
N TYR A 143 -25.10 -37.65 4.76
CA TYR A 143 -24.08 -37.35 3.77
C TYR A 143 -23.62 -35.89 3.75
N LYS A 144 -22.30 -35.73 3.62
CA LYS A 144 -21.61 -34.45 3.47
C LYS A 144 -21.47 -34.06 2.01
N PHE A 145 -22.40 -33.26 1.52
CA PHE A 145 -22.45 -32.79 0.13
C PHE A 145 -21.30 -31.85 -0.23
N VAL A 146 -20.87 -30.99 0.69
CA VAL A 146 -19.69 -30.14 0.53
C VAL A 146 -18.80 -30.27 1.77
N GLY A 147 -17.49 -30.52 1.57
CA GLY A 147 -16.52 -30.62 2.66
C GLY A 147 -15.72 -29.35 2.91
N GLU A 148 -14.83 -29.39 3.91
CA GLU A 148 -14.02 -28.25 4.36
C GLU A 148 -12.75 -28.00 3.51
N GLY A 149 -12.50 -28.81 2.48
CA GLY A 149 -11.29 -28.69 1.66
C GLY A 149 -11.37 -27.59 0.60
N TRP A 150 -12.51 -26.93 0.46
CA TRP A 150 -12.72 -25.83 -0.47
C TRP A 150 -12.11 -24.54 0.06
N LYS A 151 -11.03 -24.08 -0.60
CA LYS A 151 -10.35 -22.82 -0.29
C LYS A 151 -11.15 -21.59 -0.72
N LYS A 152 -12.10 -21.76 -1.65
CA LYS A 152 -12.99 -20.70 -2.12
C LYS A 152 -14.38 -20.91 -1.51
N PRO A 153 -15.04 -19.85 -1.04
CA PRO A 153 -16.44 -19.94 -0.64
C PRO A 153 -17.31 -20.28 -1.85
N ALA A 154 -18.46 -20.92 -1.60
CA ALA A 154 -19.50 -21.08 -2.59
C ALA A 154 -20.57 -20.00 -2.39
N GLY A 155 -20.90 -19.26 -3.45
CA GLY A 155 -21.90 -18.19 -3.39
C GLY A 155 -23.28 -18.69 -2.96
N GLN A 156 -23.69 -19.87 -3.44
CA GLN A 156 -24.89 -20.57 -3.02
C GLN A 156 -24.70 -22.09 -3.15
N VAL A 157 -25.17 -22.85 -2.18
CA VAL A 157 -25.29 -24.31 -2.29
C VAL A 157 -26.76 -24.70 -2.19
N ILE A 158 -27.23 -25.51 -3.14
CA ILE A 158 -28.57 -26.10 -3.15
C ILE A 158 -28.40 -27.60 -3.34
N VAL A 159 -28.93 -28.39 -2.41
CA VAL A 159 -28.98 -29.85 -2.51
C VAL A 159 -30.44 -30.26 -2.62
N ARG A 160 -30.76 -31.13 -3.58
CA ARG A 160 -32.07 -31.75 -3.72
C ARG A 160 -31.94 -33.25 -3.64
N VAL A 161 -32.65 -33.86 -2.70
CA VAL A 161 -32.70 -35.31 -2.53
C VAL A 161 -34.08 -35.82 -2.95
N SER A 162 -34.10 -36.92 -3.67
CA SER A 162 -35.27 -37.50 -4.32
C SER A 162 -35.21 -39.02 -4.33
N TRP A 163 -36.34 -39.67 -4.62
CA TRP A 163 -36.49 -41.12 -4.73
C TRP A 163 -36.94 -41.48 -6.15
N GLN A 164 -36.95 -42.78 -6.47
CA GLN A 164 -37.43 -43.28 -7.76
C GLN A 164 -38.95 -43.45 -7.83
N HIS A 165 -39.63 -43.28 -6.70
CA HIS A 165 -41.08 -43.36 -6.55
C HIS A 165 -41.61 -42.09 -5.85
N PRO A 166 -42.92 -41.79 -5.94
CA PRO A 166 -43.55 -40.76 -5.11
C PRO A 166 -43.26 -41.02 -3.62
N ALA A 167 -42.95 -39.96 -2.89
CA ALA A 167 -42.58 -40.01 -1.49
C ALA A 167 -43.59 -39.19 -0.68
N ASP A 168 -44.09 -39.79 0.40
CA ASP A 168 -44.92 -39.08 1.37
C ASP A 168 -44.05 -38.11 2.19
N PRO A 169 -44.30 -36.78 2.13
CA PRO A 169 -43.56 -35.78 2.91
C PRO A 169 -43.57 -36.03 4.42
N ASP A 170 -44.67 -36.55 4.97
CA ASP A 170 -44.84 -36.70 6.42
C ASP A 170 -44.03 -37.87 7.00
N SER A 171 -43.66 -38.81 6.11
CA SER A 171 -42.79 -39.94 6.43
C SER A 171 -41.29 -39.59 6.41
N ILE A 172 -40.92 -38.35 6.09
CA ILE A 172 -39.53 -37.92 5.97
C ILE A 172 -39.14 -37.01 7.13
N ARG A 173 -37.91 -37.17 7.63
CA ARG A 173 -37.29 -36.21 8.55
C ARG A 173 -35.96 -35.74 7.99
N VAL A 174 -35.66 -34.45 8.13
CA VAL A 174 -34.44 -33.87 7.57
C VAL A 174 -33.80 -32.85 8.49
N TRP A 175 -32.48 -33.00 8.68
CA TRP A 175 -31.62 -32.03 9.34
C TRP A 175 -30.46 -31.65 8.41
N ALA A 176 -29.98 -30.42 8.54
CA ALA A 176 -28.82 -29.93 7.81
C ALA A 176 -27.80 -29.34 8.78
N HIS A 177 -26.54 -29.68 8.56
CA HIS A 177 -25.44 -29.25 9.41
C HIS A 177 -24.41 -28.44 8.61
N GLY A 178 -23.92 -27.37 9.23
CA GLY A 178 -23.07 -26.37 8.59
C GLY A 178 -23.30 -24.98 9.20
N PRO A 179 -23.25 -23.89 8.42
CA PRO A 179 -23.48 -22.55 8.94
C PRO A 179 -24.86 -22.37 9.59
N LEU A 180 -24.95 -21.56 10.64
CA LEU A 180 -26.17 -21.31 11.43
C LEU A 180 -27.34 -20.68 10.62
N TRP A 181 -27.10 -20.24 9.38
CA TRP A 181 -28.09 -19.68 8.46
C TRP A 181 -28.48 -20.64 7.31
N GLY A 182 -27.97 -21.87 7.32
CA GLY A 182 -28.42 -22.93 6.44
C GLY A 182 -29.85 -23.36 6.76
N ARG A 183 -30.55 -23.92 5.77
CA ARG A 183 -31.95 -24.34 5.89
C ARG A 183 -32.17 -25.71 5.26
N SER A 184 -32.98 -26.55 5.89
CA SER A 184 -33.57 -27.75 5.32
C SER A 184 -35.08 -27.56 5.16
N ARG A 185 -35.67 -28.17 4.13
CA ARG A 185 -37.12 -28.20 3.91
C ARG A 185 -37.52 -29.47 3.18
N ILE A 186 -38.69 -30.00 3.49
CA ILE A 186 -39.38 -31.03 2.71
C ILE A 186 -40.37 -30.33 1.78
N LEU A 187 -40.32 -30.65 0.49
CA LEU A 187 -41.20 -30.09 -0.54
C LEU A 187 -42.51 -30.89 -0.59
N PRO A 188 -43.61 -30.29 -1.09
CA PRO A 188 -44.92 -30.96 -1.15
C PRO A 188 -44.94 -32.27 -1.97
N ASP A 189 -43.98 -32.45 -2.87
CA ASP A 189 -43.82 -33.66 -3.69
C ASP A 189 -42.87 -34.70 -3.06
N GLY A 190 -42.60 -34.56 -1.76
CA GLY A 190 -41.73 -35.44 -0.99
C GLY A 190 -40.25 -35.09 -1.08
N ARG A 191 -39.79 -34.33 -2.09
CA ARG A 191 -38.36 -34.00 -2.27
C ARG A 191 -37.79 -33.22 -1.09
N VAL A 192 -36.56 -33.52 -0.71
CA VAL A 192 -35.84 -32.74 0.32
C VAL A 192 -34.97 -31.69 -0.34
N GLU A 193 -35.02 -30.45 0.14
CA GLU A 193 -34.16 -29.35 -0.28
C GLU A 193 -33.32 -28.80 0.88
N LEU A 194 -32.00 -28.74 0.71
CA LEU A 194 -31.05 -28.12 1.65
C LEU A 194 -30.40 -26.92 0.99
N THR A 195 -30.42 -25.75 1.63
CA THR A 195 -29.89 -24.50 1.06
C THR A 195 -29.00 -23.74 2.04
N VAL A 196 -27.92 -23.14 1.52
CA VAL A 196 -27.06 -22.21 2.27
C VAL A 196 -26.48 -21.14 1.34
N ARG A 197 -26.46 -19.88 1.81
CA ARG A 197 -25.97 -18.72 1.05
C ARG A 197 -25.38 -17.63 1.96
N PRO A 198 -24.09 -17.28 1.83
CA PRO A 198 -23.03 -18.07 1.20
C PRO A 198 -22.66 -19.28 2.05
N LEU A 199 -21.97 -20.26 1.46
CA LEU A 199 -21.20 -21.26 2.21
C LEU A 199 -19.74 -20.75 2.30
N PRO A 200 -19.24 -20.38 3.49
CA PRO A 200 -17.88 -19.88 3.65
C PRO A 200 -16.81 -20.90 3.20
N ALA A 201 -15.61 -20.41 2.91
CA ALA A 201 -14.46 -21.29 2.67
C ALA A 201 -14.20 -22.15 3.91
N HIS A 202 -13.64 -23.34 3.70
CA HIS A 202 -13.31 -24.27 4.79
C HIS A 202 -14.49 -24.67 5.69
N THR A 203 -15.72 -24.64 5.15
CA THR A 203 -16.93 -24.98 5.89
C THR A 203 -17.67 -26.10 5.17
N PHE A 204 -18.16 -27.09 5.90
CA PHE A 204 -18.95 -28.18 5.33
C PHE A 204 -20.44 -27.83 5.20
N TRP A 205 -21.12 -28.58 4.34
CA TRP A 205 -22.57 -28.60 4.21
C TRP A 205 -23.02 -30.05 4.06
N GLU A 206 -23.74 -30.56 5.06
CA GLU A 206 -24.19 -31.95 5.12
C GLU A 206 -25.67 -32.04 5.49
N GLY A 207 -26.29 -33.16 5.14
CA GLY A 207 -27.69 -33.43 5.45
C GLY A 207 -27.88 -34.84 5.98
N ARG A 208 -28.72 -34.95 7.00
CA ARG A 208 -29.20 -36.22 7.56
C ARG A 208 -30.67 -36.36 7.22
N ILE A 209 -31.01 -37.40 6.47
CA ILE A 209 -32.36 -37.64 5.97
C ILE A 209 -32.80 -39.01 6.44
N LEU A 210 -33.95 -39.05 7.11
CA LEU A 210 -34.60 -40.27 7.55
C LEU A 210 -35.87 -40.51 6.75
N PHE A 211 -36.11 -41.77 6.39
CA PHE A 211 -37.28 -42.20 5.61
C PHE A 211 -37.60 -43.68 5.92
N PRO A 212 -38.77 -44.18 5.49
CA PRO A 212 -39.18 -45.56 5.78
C PRO A 212 -38.20 -46.62 5.21
N PRO A 213 -37.86 -47.68 5.98
CA PRO A 213 -37.01 -48.78 5.50
C PRO A 213 -37.52 -49.46 4.23
N GLY A 214 -38.85 -49.51 4.05
CA GLY A 214 -39.51 -50.14 2.91
C GLY A 214 -39.25 -49.45 1.57
N TRP A 215 -38.71 -48.23 1.55
CA TRP A 215 -38.35 -47.53 0.30
C TRP A 215 -37.01 -47.98 -0.28
N VAL A 216 -36.23 -48.74 0.50
CA VAL A 216 -34.92 -49.28 0.10
C VAL A 216 -34.82 -50.78 0.42
N PRO A 217 -35.75 -51.61 -0.11
CA PRO A 217 -35.86 -53.01 0.28
C PRO A 217 -34.60 -53.82 -0.04
N GLN A 218 -33.86 -53.44 -1.09
CA GLN A 218 -32.68 -54.15 -1.58
C GLN A 218 -31.35 -53.61 -0.99
N ALA A 219 -31.39 -52.66 -0.06
CA ALA A 219 -30.20 -52.12 0.58
C ALA A 219 -29.42 -53.17 1.37
N LYS A 220 -28.09 -53.18 1.19
CA LYS A 220 -27.18 -54.17 1.79
C LYS A 220 -26.70 -53.79 3.20
N LYS A 221 -26.54 -52.51 3.49
CA LYS A 221 -26.03 -52.02 4.77
C LYS A 221 -27.18 -51.96 5.79
N ARG A 222 -27.34 -53.05 6.55
CA ARG A 222 -28.39 -53.21 7.57
C ARG A 222 -27.79 -53.37 8.95
N ILE A 223 -28.43 -52.75 9.95
CA ILE A 223 -28.07 -52.86 11.37
C ILE A 223 -29.33 -53.34 12.11
N ALA A 224 -29.18 -54.33 12.99
CA ALA A 224 -30.31 -55.00 13.63
C ALA A 224 -30.95 -54.20 14.77
N GLU A 225 -30.26 -53.19 15.31
CA GLU A 225 -30.73 -52.37 16.42
C GLU A 225 -31.56 -51.17 15.92
N PRO A 226 -32.67 -50.80 16.58
CA PRO A 226 -33.41 -49.59 16.25
C PRO A 226 -32.57 -48.32 16.47
N ALA A 227 -32.74 -47.31 15.62
CA ALA A 227 -31.93 -46.10 15.68
C ALA A 227 -32.75 -44.81 15.83
N LEU A 228 -34.05 -44.80 15.53
CA LEU A 228 -34.83 -43.57 15.42
C LEU A 228 -34.74 -42.70 16.69
N ALA A 229 -34.99 -43.29 17.86
CA ALA A 229 -34.97 -42.57 19.13
C ALA A 229 -33.58 -41.97 19.44
N ARG A 230 -32.52 -42.73 19.18
CA ARG A 230 -31.13 -42.29 19.36
C ARG A 230 -30.80 -41.12 18.42
N ILE A 231 -31.17 -41.24 17.15
CA ILE A 231 -30.96 -40.18 16.15
C ILE A 231 -31.69 -38.90 16.55
N LEU A 232 -32.95 -39.00 16.96
CA LEU A 232 -33.73 -37.83 17.42
C LEU A 232 -33.09 -37.16 18.65
N ALA A 233 -32.55 -37.95 19.59
CA ALA A 233 -31.85 -37.42 20.76
C ALA A 233 -30.52 -36.73 20.38
N GLU A 234 -29.77 -37.26 19.40
CA GLU A 234 -28.57 -36.62 18.85
C GLU A 234 -28.91 -35.27 18.22
N GLU A 235 -29.92 -35.22 17.36
CA GLU A 235 -30.35 -34.00 16.66
C GLU A 235 -30.89 -32.92 17.61
N ALA A 236 -31.62 -33.32 18.65
CA ALA A 236 -32.12 -32.40 19.68
C ALA A 236 -30.96 -31.69 20.40
N LYS A 237 -29.92 -32.43 20.80
CA LYS A 237 -28.71 -31.87 21.42
C LYS A 237 -28.01 -30.88 20.50
N TRP A 238 -27.84 -31.21 19.22
CA TRP A 238 -27.19 -30.32 18.26
C TRP A 238 -28.00 -29.04 18.00
N ALA A 239 -29.33 -29.14 17.98
CA ALA A 239 -30.20 -27.97 17.85
C ALA A 239 -30.07 -27.01 19.05
N GLU A 240 -30.01 -27.53 20.28
CA GLU A 240 -29.78 -26.73 21.49
C GLU A 240 -28.43 -26.02 21.46
N GLU A 241 -27.35 -26.74 21.10
CA GLU A 241 -26.02 -26.15 20.96
C GLU A 241 -25.97 -25.06 19.88
N ALA A 242 -26.60 -25.29 18.74
CA ALA A 242 -26.68 -24.31 17.66
C ALA A 242 -27.45 -23.05 18.09
N ASN A 243 -28.54 -23.21 18.85
CA ASN A 243 -29.30 -22.10 19.41
C ASN A 243 -28.48 -21.29 20.43
N ARG A 244 -27.74 -21.96 21.32
CA ARG A 244 -26.83 -21.30 22.27
C ARG A 244 -25.76 -20.49 21.55
N ARG A 245 -25.08 -21.08 20.56
CA ARG A 245 -24.08 -20.38 19.73
C ARG A 245 -24.68 -19.18 19.00
N ARG A 246 -25.89 -19.32 18.45
CA ARG A 246 -26.60 -18.21 17.78
C ARG A 246 -26.85 -17.04 18.73
N GLN A 247 -27.28 -17.30 19.96
CA GLN A 247 -27.49 -16.26 20.97
C GLN A 247 -26.17 -15.60 21.39
N GLU A 248 -25.09 -16.35 21.56
CA GLU A 248 -23.77 -15.81 21.89
C GLU A 248 -23.23 -14.89 20.80
N GLU A 249 -23.33 -15.29 19.52
CA GLU A 249 -22.89 -14.46 18.40
C GLU A 249 -23.72 -13.18 18.26
N LEU A 250 -25.02 -13.24 18.51
CA LEU A 250 -25.88 -12.04 18.56
C LEU A 250 -25.48 -11.11 19.72
N ARG A 251 -25.18 -11.66 20.90
CA ARG A 251 -24.70 -10.89 22.06
C ARG A 251 -23.36 -10.21 21.77
N LYS A 252 -22.38 -10.94 21.23
CA LYS A 252 -21.08 -10.38 20.83
C LYS A 252 -21.23 -9.29 19.78
N ALA A 253 -22.09 -9.50 18.78
CA ALA A 253 -22.36 -8.49 17.75
C ALA A 253 -23.02 -7.23 18.33
N GLY A 254 -23.93 -7.38 19.29
CA GLY A 254 -24.54 -6.27 20.02
C GLY A 254 -23.53 -5.46 20.82
N ILE A 255 -22.70 -6.13 21.62
CA ILE A 255 -21.61 -5.50 22.40
C ILE A 255 -20.62 -4.78 21.47
N LYS A 256 -20.27 -5.39 20.34
CA LYS A 256 -19.37 -4.79 19.35
C LYS A 256 -19.94 -3.50 18.78
N LYS A 257 -21.22 -3.50 18.37
CA LYS A 257 -21.91 -2.30 17.86
C LYS A 257 -21.96 -1.18 18.91
N GLU A 258 -22.20 -1.54 20.17
CA GLU A 258 -22.23 -0.56 21.26
C GLU A 258 -20.86 0.10 21.47
N ARG A 259 -19.80 -0.71 21.52
CA ARG A 259 -18.41 -0.23 21.63
C ARG A 259 -18.02 0.66 20.46
N GLU A 260 -18.42 0.30 19.24
CA GLU A 260 -18.21 1.13 18.05
C GLU A 260 -18.94 2.49 18.18
N ARG A 261 -20.19 2.51 18.65
CA ARG A 261 -20.96 3.74 18.83
C ARG A 261 -20.36 4.64 19.92
N GLN A 262 -20.03 4.08 21.09
CA GLN A 262 -19.41 4.84 22.18
C GLN A 262 -18.02 5.37 21.77
N GLY A 263 -17.23 4.53 21.09
CA GLY A 263 -15.93 4.92 20.55
C GLY A 263 -16.03 6.04 19.52
N LEU A 264 -17.06 6.03 18.66
CA LEU A 264 -17.31 7.11 17.70
C LEU A 264 -17.50 8.47 18.39
N TRP A 265 -18.36 8.53 19.40
CA TRP A 265 -18.60 9.77 20.14
C TRP A 265 -17.36 10.23 20.91
N PHE A 266 -16.73 9.32 21.67
CA PHE A 266 -15.58 9.68 22.50
C PHE A 266 -14.35 10.08 21.68
N LEU A 267 -13.94 9.24 20.72
CA LEU A 267 -12.76 9.52 19.88
C LEU A 267 -13.02 10.65 18.88
N GLY A 268 -14.26 10.78 18.41
CA GLY A 268 -14.69 11.90 17.57
C GLY A 268 -14.59 13.23 18.31
N PHE A 269 -15.16 13.31 19.51
CA PHE A 269 -15.08 14.51 20.36
C PHE A 269 -13.63 14.89 20.67
N LEU A 270 -12.81 13.93 21.09
CA LEU A 270 -11.40 14.16 21.40
C LEU A 270 -10.61 14.68 20.19
N SER A 271 -10.92 14.16 18.99
CA SER A 271 -10.32 14.63 17.74
C SER A 271 -10.72 16.07 17.40
N VAL A 272 -12.00 16.42 17.58
CA VAL A 272 -12.50 17.79 17.36
C VAL A 272 -11.86 18.78 18.36
N ALA A 273 -11.78 18.40 19.64
CA ALA A 273 -11.13 19.20 20.68
C ALA A 273 -9.64 19.45 20.35
N ALA A 274 -8.91 18.42 19.90
CA ALA A 274 -7.53 18.55 19.49
C ALA A 274 -7.35 19.55 18.32
N VAL A 275 -8.24 19.49 17.32
CA VAL A 275 -8.24 20.45 16.20
C VAL A 275 -8.48 21.87 16.71
N ALA A 276 -9.47 22.08 17.60
CA ALA A 276 -9.76 23.40 18.15
C ALA A 276 -8.56 23.98 18.93
N ILE A 277 -7.87 23.16 19.74
CA ILE A 277 -6.66 23.56 20.47
C ILE A 277 -5.55 23.98 19.50
N VAL A 278 -5.30 23.20 18.45
CA VAL A 278 -4.26 23.51 17.46
C VAL A 278 -4.61 24.76 16.65
N LEU A 279 -5.88 24.96 16.29
CA LEU A 279 -6.33 26.19 15.63
C LEU A 279 -6.13 27.43 16.52
N ASN A 280 -6.42 27.32 17.82
CA ASN A 280 -6.16 28.39 18.78
C ASN A 280 -4.65 28.70 18.86
N TRP A 281 -3.78 27.69 19.01
CA TRP A 281 -2.33 27.88 19.01
C TRP A 281 -1.80 28.48 17.70
N TYR A 282 -2.30 28.02 16.54
CA TYR A 282 -1.94 28.57 15.25
C TYR A 282 -2.36 30.04 15.14
N SER A 283 -3.56 30.39 15.61
CA SER A 283 -4.07 31.74 15.54
C SER A 283 -3.27 32.73 16.40
N ARG A 284 -2.71 32.26 17.53
CA ARG A 284 -1.92 33.05 18.48
C ARG A 284 -0.43 33.13 18.14
N TYR A 285 0.17 32.03 17.67
CA TYR A 285 1.63 31.90 17.54
C TYR A 285 2.12 31.53 16.13
N GLY A 286 1.21 31.24 15.19
CA GLY A 286 1.54 30.78 13.84
C GLY A 286 1.23 31.77 12.71
N LYS A 287 0.52 32.87 13.02
CA LYS A 287 0.25 33.93 12.04
C LYS A 287 1.55 34.67 11.69
N ARG A 288 1.67 35.08 10.44
CA ARG A 288 2.82 35.86 9.98
C ARG A 288 2.67 37.32 10.41
N HIS A 289 3.77 37.93 10.81
CA HIS A 289 3.84 39.37 11.04
C HIS A 289 3.52 40.14 9.76
N ARG A 290 2.84 41.28 9.91
CA ARG A 290 2.63 42.23 8.81
C ARG A 290 3.95 42.96 8.55
N THR A 291 4.26 43.19 7.27
CA THR A 291 5.51 43.81 6.81
C THR A 291 5.19 45.06 5.98
N PRO A 292 4.73 46.15 6.62
CA PRO A 292 4.48 47.41 5.92
C PRO A 292 5.79 47.96 5.33
N GLY A 293 5.73 48.58 4.15
CA GLY A 293 6.87 49.26 3.52
C GLY A 293 7.83 48.38 2.71
N VAL A 294 7.64 47.05 2.64
CA VAL A 294 8.48 46.20 1.77
C VAL A 294 7.97 46.26 0.32
N PRO A 295 8.79 46.68 -0.67
CA PRO A 295 8.37 46.73 -2.06
C PRO A 295 8.04 45.33 -2.61
N LYS A 296 7.11 45.26 -3.58
CA LYS A 296 6.71 43.98 -4.19
C LYS A 296 7.84 43.33 -4.98
N MET A 297 8.71 44.13 -5.59
CA MET A 297 9.89 43.73 -6.36
C MET A 297 11.02 44.69 -6.03
N ASP A 298 12.21 44.16 -5.84
CA ASP A 298 13.42 44.91 -5.52
C ASP A 298 14.60 44.22 -6.20
N ALA A 299 15.51 44.98 -6.78
CA ALA A 299 16.69 44.45 -7.46
C ALA A 299 17.91 44.36 -6.52
N SER A 300 17.86 45.05 -5.38
CA SER A 300 18.97 45.13 -4.42
C SER A 300 19.14 43.84 -3.61
N LEU A 301 20.39 43.58 -3.20
CA LEU A 301 20.71 42.55 -2.20
C LEU A 301 20.18 43.01 -0.84
N PRO A 302 19.25 42.27 -0.19
CA PRO A 302 18.64 42.72 1.07
C PRO A 302 19.58 42.76 2.28
N SER A 303 20.63 41.93 2.28
CA SER A 303 21.64 41.82 3.33
C SER A 303 22.87 41.04 2.83
N ASP A 304 24.01 41.21 3.50
CA ASP A 304 25.26 40.47 3.22
C ASP A 304 25.25 39.02 3.76
N ARG A 305 24.05 38.48 4.05
CA ARG A 305 23.93 37.15 4.63
C ARG A 305 24.30 36.08 3.61
N PRO A 306 25.11 35.10 3.99
CA PRO A 306 25.47 33.98 3.12
C PRO A 306 24.24 33.27 2.51
N PRO A 307 24.31 32.81 1.24
CA PRO A 307 23.19 32.14 0.57
C PRO A 307 22.61 30.97 1.38
N ALA A 308 23.45 30.23 2.10
CA ALA A 308 23.03 29.14 2.99
C ALA A 308 22.10 29.61 4.13
N LEU A 309 22.36 30.78 4.73
CA LEU A 309 21.52 31.36 5.79
C LEU A 309 20.23 31.93 5.23
N VAL A 310 20.27 32.54 4.03
CA VAL A 310 19.07 32.95 3.30
C VAL A 310 18.18 31.75 3.00
N ALA A 311 18.77 30.61 2.61
CA ALA A 311 18.04 29.35 2.43
C ALA A 311 17.35 28.96 3.74
N PHE A 312 18.08 28.97 4.87
CA PHE A 312 17.53 28.64 6.18
C PHE A 312 16.35 29.55 6.57
N LEU A 313 16.51 30.86 6.41
CA LEU A 313 15.49 31.87 6.66
C LEU A 313 14.22 31.60 5.84
N LEU A 314 14.36 31.38 4.53
CA LEU A 314 13.22 31.33 3.61
C LEU A 314 12.33 30.09 3.72
N GLY A 315 12.78 29.02 4.36
CA GLY A 315 11.90 27.86 4.61
C GLY A 315 12.06 27.22 5.94
N LYS A 316 12.12 28.08 6.96
CA LYS A 316 11.64 27.71 8.28
C LYS A 316 12.34 26.46 8.84
N GLY A 317 13.63 26.30 8.51
CA GLY A 317 14.48 25.19 8.97
C GLY A 317 14.37 23.86 8.20
N SER A 318 13.63 23.78 7.08
CA SER A 318 13.47 22.53 6.31
C SER A 318 14.04 22.64 4.89
N TYR A 319 15.33 22.33 4.74
CA TYR A 319 15.95 22.09 3.44
C TYR A 319 17.00 20.99 3.50
N GLY A 320 16.95 20.11 2.49
CA GLY A 320 17.91 19.03 2.25
C GLY A 320 19.14 19.53 1.47
N GLY A 321 19.51 18.87 0.39
CA GLY A 321 20.76 19.11 -0.35
C GLY A 321 20.95 20.51 -0.99
N LEU A 322 19.93 21.37 -0.99
CA LEU A 322 20.02 22.73 -1.52
C LEU A 322 21.00 23.60 -0.70
N LEU A 323 21.09 23.35 0.61
CA LEU A 323 21.98 24.07 1.51
C LEU A 323 23.44 23.86 1.12
N LEU A 324 23.84 22.60 0.87
CA LEU A 324 25.18 22.26 0.39
C LEU A 324 25.47 22.84 -0.99
N THR A 325 24.48 22.79 -1.89
CA THR A 325 24.62 23.32 -3.25
C THR A 325 24.88 24.84 -3.21
N ALA A 326 24.18 25.56 -2.34
CA ALA A 326 24.35 27.00 -2.17
C ALA A 326 25.72 27.36 -1.58
N THR A 327 26.16 26.66 -0.54
CA THR A 327 27.48 26.89 0.07
C THR A 327 28.62 26.57 -0.90
N LEU A 328 28.51 25.50 -1.69
CA LEU A 328 29.53 25.14 -2.69
C LEU A 328 29.65 26.19 -3.79
N LEU A 329 28.54 26.74 -4.27
CA LEU A 329 28.55 27.81 -5.28
C LEU A 329 29.11 29.12 -4.71
N ASP A 330 28.77 29.46 -3.46
CA ASP A 330 29.29 30.64 -2.79
C ASP A 330 30.81 30.56 -2.52
N LEU A 331 31.31 29.36 -2.15
CA LEU A 331 32.75 29.10 -2.01
C LEU A 331 33.48 29.11 -3.35
N ALA A 332 32.83 28.63 -4.41
CA ALA A 332 33.39 28.68 -5.75
C ALA A 332 33.55 30.14 -6.21
N ARG A 333 32.50 30.94 -6.06
CA ARG A 333 32.49 32.37 -6.39
C ARG A 333 33.59 33.13 -5.65
N ARG A 334 33.79 32.85 -4.36
CA ARG A 334 34.83 33.47 -3.53
C ARG A 334 36.24 32.96 -3.81
N GLY A 335 36.42 31.99 -4.71
CA GLY A 335 37.74 31.50 -5.12
C GLY A 335 38.35 30.40 -4.22
N TRP A 336 37.58 29.81 -3.30
CA TRP A 336 38.05 28.72 -2.44
C TRP A 336 38.06 27.36 -3.14
N LEU A 337 37.27 27.22 -4.20
CA LEU A 337 37.25 26.04 -5.06
C LEU A 337 36.91 26.43 -6.49
N ARG A 338 37.32 25.60 -7.45
CA ARG A 338 36.91 25.68 -8.85
C ARG A 338 36.01 24.50 -9.18
N ILE A 339 35.01 24.74 -10.01
CA ILE A 339 34.12 23.69 -10.51
C ILE A 339 34.42 23.46 -11.99
N GLU A 340 34.71 22.22 -12.36
CA GLU A 340 35.00 21.83 -13.74
C GLU A 340 33.92 20.89 -14.28
N ALA A 341 33.39 21.20 -15.45
CA ALA A 341 32.47 20.31 -16.17
C ALA A 341 33.25 19.46 -17.18
N ARG A 342 33.30 18.15 -16.93
CA ARG A 342 33.99 17.17 -17.79
C ARG A 342 32.99 16.22 -18.43
N THR A 343 33.21 15.85 -19.68
CA THR A 343 32.41 14.81 -20.34
C THR A 343 33.13 13.47 -20.27
N GLU A 344 32.53 12.51 -19.60
CA GLU A 344 33.05 11.14 -19.55
C GLU A 344 32.18 10.17 -20.34
N THR A 345 32.81 9.18 -20.96
CA THR A 345 32.11 8.08 -21.62
C THR A 345 31.88 6.94 -20.63
N VAL A 346 30.62 6.54 -20.44
CA VAL A 346 30.21 5.56 -19.43
C VAL A 346 29.53 4.36 -20.11
N GLY A 347 29.92 3.15 -19.70
CA GLY A 347 29.34 1.87 -20.16
C GLY A 347 30.36 0.99 -20.87
N LYS A 348 30.38 -0.31 -20.53
CA LYS A 348 31.29 -1.31 -21.13
C LYS A 348 30.81 -1.82 -22.50
N LEU A 349 29.50 -1.85 -22.74
CA LEU A 349 28.90 -2.40 -23.98
C LEU A 349 28.18 -1.34 -24.84
N PHE A 350 27.56 -0.34 -24.23
CA PHE A 350 26.97 0.82 -24.91
C PHE A 350 27.56 2.10 -24.30
N ARG A 351 28.53 2.69 -24.99
CA ARG A 351 29.22 3.92 -24.58
C ARG A 351 28.25 5.10 -24.63
N ARG A 352 27.91 5.67 -23.47
CA ARG A 352 27.08 6.88 -23.37
C ARG A 352 27.92 8.03 -22.81
N LYS A 353 27.88 9.20 -23.45
CA LYS A 353 28.50 10.41 -22.92
C LYS A 353 27.69 10.94 -21.74
N ARG A 354 28.35 11.28 -20.63
CA ARG A 354 27.73 11.84 -19.43
C ARG A 354 28.58 13.00 -18.90
N GLN A 355 27.91 14.07 -18.50
CA GLN A 355 28.51 15.18 -17.77
C GLN A 355 28.86 14.75 -16.33
N VAL A 356 30.09 15.02 -15.93
CA VAL A 356 30.65 14.79 -14.59
C VAL A 356 31.20 16.14 -14.10
N TYR A 357 30.91 16.47 -12.85
CA TYR A 357 31.37 17.72 -12.24
C TYR A 357 32.47 17.42 -11.22
N ALA A 358 33.62 18.04 -11.40
CA ALA A 358 34.75 17.97 -10.48
C ALA A 358 34.87 19.28 -9.68
N PHE A 359 35.07 19.16 -8.39
CA PHE A 359 35.42 20.25 -7.48
C PHE A 359 36.92 20.18 -7.24
N VAL A 360 37.64 21.25 -7.56
CA VAL A 360 39.10 21.35 -7.42
C VAL A 360 39.39 22.40 -6.37
N ARG A 361 40.25 22.09 -5.40
CA ARG A 361 40.68 23.05 -4.39
C ARG A 361 41.48 24.17 -5.06
N ALA A 362 41.12 25.43 -4.79
CA ALA A 362 41.84 26.58 -5.31
C ALA A 362 42.84 27.12 -4.26
N GLN A 363 43.84 27.88 -4.70
CA GLN A 363 44.76 28.58 -3.79
C GLN A 363 44.02 29.71 -3.07
N GLN A 364 44.38 29.95 -1.82
CA GLN A 364 43.67 30.84 -0.90
C GLN A 364 43.53 32.25 -1.49
N PRO A 365 42.30 32.76 -1.69
CA PRO A 365 42.07 34.07 -2.27
C PRO A 365 42.23 35.16 -1.20
N GLY A 366 43.41 35.78 -1.10
CA GLY A 366 43.64 37.03 -0.36
C GLY A 366 43.11 37.07 1.09
N ASP A 367 42.54 38.23 1.49
CA ASP A 367 42.06 38.58 2.85
C ASP A 367 40.68 37.97 3.26
N ASP A 368 40.07 37.08 2.47
CA ASP A 368 38.76 36.47 2.81
C ASP A 368 38.89 35.43 3.94
N GLN A 369 37.96 35.43 4.91
CA GLN A 369 37.96 34.50 6.04
C GLN A 369 36.84 33.45 5.90
N LEU A 370 37.21 32.17 5.97
CA LEU A 370 36.24 31.08 6.01
C LEU A 370 35.45 31.08 7.32
N ARG A 371 34.15 30.90 7.20
CA ARG A 371 33.29 30.66 8.37
C ARG A 371 33.50 29.21 8.85
N PRO A 372 33.31 28.90 10.15
CA PRO A 372 33.63 27.57 10.69
C PRO A 372 32.96 26.40 9.96
N TRP A 373 31.70 26.58 9.55
CA TRP A 373 30.97 25.55 8.79
C TRP A 373 31.43 25.42 7.33
N GLU A 374 32.08 26.43 6.78
CA GLU A 374 32.61 26.40 5.42
C GLU A 374 33.96 25.69 5.37
N GLU A 375 34.78 25.94 6.38
CA GLU A 375 36.01 25.20 6.62
C GLU A 375 35.72 23.70 6.85
N GLU A 376 34.73 23.37 7.69
CA GLU A 376 34.32 21.98 7.91
C GLU A 376 33.84 21.29 6.61
N LEU A 377 33.13 22.02 5.74
CA LEU A 377 32.68 21.52 4.44
C LEU A 377 33.87 21.26 3.51
N LEU A 378 34.82 22.19 3.40
CA LEU A 378 36.00 22.02 2.55
C LEU A 378 36.87 20.87 3.03
N ARG A 379 37.11 20.78 4.35
CA ARG A 379 37.85 19.68 4.98
C ARG A 379 37.18 18.34 4.69
N PHE A 380 35.88 18.22 4.94
CA PHE A 380 35.15 16.98 4.68
C PHE A 380 35.17 16.60 3.19
N LEU A 381 34.99 17.58 2.30
CA LEU A 381 34.97 17.33 0.86
C LEU A 381 36.35 16.82 0.41
N PHE A 382 37.43 17.57 0.64
CA PHE A 382 38.73 17.25 0.06
C PHE A 382 39.54 16.19 0.83
N GLU A 383 39.40 16.11 2.15
CA GLU A 383 40.16 15.15 2.97
C GLU A 383 39.41 13.81 3.14
N GLU A 384 38.11 13.84 3.46
CA GLU A 384 37.37 12.60 3.74
C GLU A 384 36.74 11.94 2.49
N VAL A 385 36.33 12.75 1.50
CA VAL A 385 35.75 12.24 0.23
C VAL A 385 36.78 12.22 -0.89
N GLY A 386 37.66 13.22 -0.95
CA GLY A 386 38.75 13.33 -1.93
C GLY A 386 40.04 12.63 -1.56
N GLU A 387 40.14 12.10 -0.33
CA GLU A 387 41.32 11.37 0.17
C GLU A 387 42.62 12.18 0.03
N GLY A 388 42.54 13.52 0.15
CA GLY A 388 43.70 14.43 0.11
C GLY A 388 44.18 14.81 -1.30
N THR A 389 43.53 14.33 -2.36
CA THR A 389 43.95 14.56 -3.76
C THR A 389 43.73 16.00 -4.26
N GLY A 390 43.05 16.85 -3.48
CA GLY A 390 42.71 18.22 -3.88
C GLY A 390 41.61 18.31 -4.95
N GLU A 391 41.07 17.18 -5.42
CA GLU A 391 39.97 17.10 -6.38
C GLU A 391 38.90 16.10 -5.92
N VAL A 392 37.61 16.45 -6.09
CA VAL A 392 36.48 15.60 -5.74
C VAL A 392 35.43 15.64 -6.84
N THR A 393 34.97 14.49 -7.29
CA THR A 393 33.89 14.39 -8.28
C THR A 393 32.52 14.17 -7.64
N ASP A 394 31.45 14.60 -8.32
CA ASP A 394 30.06 14.32 -7.91
C ASP A 394 29.78 12.81 -7.74
N ARG A 395 30.51 11.96 -8.47
CA ARG A 395 30.49 10.49 -8.30
C ARG A 395 31.10 10.03 -6.98
N GLN A 396 32.26 10.57 -6.58
CA GLN A 396 32.88 10.26 -5.30
C GLN A 396 31.93 10.64 -4.17
N VAL A 397 31.30 11.82 -4.25
CA VAL A 397 30.28 12.24 -3.28
C VAL A 397 29.09 11.26 -3.24
N LYS A 398 28.59 10.81 -4.40
CA LYS A 398 27.50 9.84 -4.47
C LYS A 398 27.88 8.48 -3.89
N LYS A 399 29.09 7.99 -4.19
CA LYS A 399 29.64 6.73 -3.62
C LYS A 399 29.81 6.84 -2.10
N ALA A 400 30.29 7.98 -1.61
CA ALA A 400 30.45 8.30 -0.20
C ALA A 400 29.13 8.68 0.51
N SER A 401 27.96 8.39 -0.07
CA SER A 401 26.63 8.76 0.46
C SER A 401 26.44 8.45 1.95
N ARG A 402 26.90 7.28 2.43
CA ARG A 402 26.83 6.93 3.86
C ARG A 402 27.64 7.88 4.75
N LYS A 403 28.87 8.23 4.35
CA LYS A 403 29.74 9.20 5.06
C LYS A 403 29.10 10.59 5.02
N VAL A 404 28.72 11.05 3.82
CA VAL A 404 28.07 12.35 3.59
C VAL A 404 26.80 12.49 4.43
N ARG A 405 25.95 11.46 4.53
CA ARG A 405 24.74 11.49 5.35
C ARG A 405 25.02 11.67 6.84
N THR A 406 26.10 11.10 7.33
CA THR A 406 26.47 11.17 8.76
C THR A 406 27.12 12.51 9.07
N TRP A 407 28.06 12.96 8.24
CA TRP A 407 28.67 14.28 8.34
C TRP A 407 27.63 15.40 8.20
N TYR A 408 26.78 15.36 7.17
CA TYR A 408 25.75 16.38 6.94
C TYR A 408 24.80 16.56 8.12
N ARG A 409 24.48 15.48 8.85
CA ARG A 409 23.66 15.57 10.07
C ARG A 409 24.36 16.36 11.19
N LYS A 410 25.69 16.23 11.33
CA LYS A 410 26.50 16.99 12.29
C LYS A 410 26.65 18.44 11.85
N TRP A 411 27.14 18.66 10.63
CA TRP A 411 27.29 19.97 10.00
C TRP A 411 26.00 20.82 10.06
N ARG A 412 24.85 20.21 9.72
CA ARG A 412 23.54 20.88 9.84
C ARG A 412 23.19 21.27 11.28
N LYS A 413 23.58 20.48 12.28
CA LYS A 413 23.32 20.76 13.69
C LYS A 413 24.11 21.99 14.15
N GLU A 414 25.35 22.14 13.69
CA GLU A 414 26.20 23.30 13.96
C GLU A 414 25.65 24.56 13.29
N LEU A 415 25.32 24.50 12.00
CA LEU A 415 24.68 25.61 11.31
C LEU A 415 23.36 26.00 11.98
N SER A 416 22.54 25.02 12.40
CA SER A 416 21.30 25.30 13.12
C SER A 416 21.53 25.94 14.49
N ARG A 417 22.70 25.75 15.14
CA ARG A 417 23.03 26.37 16.43
C ARG A 417 23.32 27.85 16.24
N LEU A 418 24.09 28.19 15.20
CA LEU A 418 24.40 29.57 14.83
C LEU A 418 23.14 30.34 14.46
N VAL A 419 22.25 29.74 13.67
CA VAL A 419 20.97 30.40 13.34
C VAL A 419 20.04 30.57 14.55
N LYS A 420 20.12 29.68 15.55
CA LYS A 420 19.36 29.86 16.79
C LYS A 420 19.85 31.06 17.59
N GLN A 421 21.14 31.39 17.54
CA GLN A 421 21.70 32.57 18.21
C GLN A 421 21.16 33.87 17.60
N GLU A 422 20.87 33.87 16.29
CA GLU A 422 20.28 35.02 15.58
C GLU A 422 18.77 35.24 15.86
N ARG A 423 18.11 34.39 16.66
CA ARG A 423 16.67 34.51 17.03
C ARG A 423 15.73 34.75 15.83
N LEU A 424 16.00 34.14 14.67
CA LEU A 424 15.21 34.31 13.44
C LEU A 424 13.75 33.79 13.54
N PHE A 425 13.44 32.98 14.55
CA PHE A 425 12.11 32.40 14.79
C PHE A 425 11.67 32.69 16.21
N GLU A 426 10.36 32.89 16.39
CA GLU A 426 9.80 33.11 17.72
C GLU A 426 9.80 31.81 18.54
N GLU A 427 10.34 31.88 19.75
CA GLU A 427 10.39 30.72 20.65
C GLU A 427 9.00 30.17 20.99
N ASN A 428 8.01 31.05 21.18
CA ASN A 428 6.63 30.65 21.48
C ASN A 428 5.99 29.89 20.33
N SER A 429 6.33 30.23 19.09
CA SER A 429 5.88 29.51 17.90
C SER A 429 6.51 28.12 17.78
N LEU A 430 7.80 28.01 18.11
CA LEU A 430 8.49 26.71 18.16
C LEU A 430 7.95 25.82 19.29
N LYS A 431 7.63 26.40 20.46
CA LYS A 431 6.97 25.69 21.57
C LYS A 431 5.58 25.20 21.14
N ALA A 432 4.78 26.04 20.47
CA ALA A 432 3.46 25.67 19.95
C ALA A 432 3.55 24.52 18.92
N ARG A 433 4.53 24.57 18.01
CA ARG A 433 4.83 23.45 17.09
C ARG A 433 5.07 22.16 17.85
N ASN A 434 6.01 22.17 18.81
CA ASN A 434 6.38 20.95 19.53
C ASN A 434 5.20 20.40 20.35
N LYS A 435 4.39 21.27 20.97
CA LYS A 435 3.14 20.87 21.66
C LYS A 435 2.14 20.23 20.70
N THR A 436 2.03 20.72 19.46
CA THR A 436 1.15 20.12 18.44
C THR A 436 1.67 18.78 17.95
N ILE A 437 2.98 18.65 17.75
CA ILE A 437 3.59 17.35 17.42
C ILE A 437 3.29 16.35 18.54
N LEU A 438 3.52 16.72 19.80
CA LEU A 438 3.22 15.86 20.94
C LEU A 438 1.73 15.47 20.98
N LEU A 439 0.82 16.44 20.89
CA LEU A 439 -0.63 16.19 20.87
C LEU A 439 -1.03 15.27 19.71
N SER A 440 -0.45 15.47 18.53
CA SER A 440 -0.74 14.65 17.35
C SER A 440 -0.26 13.20 17.50
N VAL A 441 0.88 12.97 18.16
CA VAL A 441 1.41 11.64 18.46
C VAL A 441 0.51 10.94 19.47
N VAL A 442 0.16 11.62 20.57
CA VAL A 442 -0.75 11.09 21.59
C VAL A 442 -2.11 10.73 20.97
N LEU A 443 -2.68 11.62 20.15
CA LEU A 443 -3.94 11.37 19.45
C LEU A 443 -3.85 10.15 18.54
N THR A 444 -2.75 10.02 17.79
CA THR A 444 -2.55 8.87 16.89
C THR A 444 -2.44 7.56 17.68
N LEU A 445 -1.70 7.55 18.79
CA LEU A 445 -1.58 6.37 19.67
C LEU A 445 -2.91 5.97 20.30
N LEU A 446 -3.72 6.94 20.75
CA LEU A 446 -5.08 6.70 21.23
C LEU A 446 -5.96 6.10 20.13
N GLY A 447 -5.77 6.53 18.88
CA GLY A 447 -6.46 5.95 17.74
C GLY A 447 -6.09 4.50 17.44
N VAL A 448 -4.79 4.18 17.51
CA VAL A 448 -4.31 2.79 17.37
C VAL A 448 -4.90 1.91 18.47
N GLY A 449 -4.88 2.36 19.73
CA GLY A 449 -5.56 1.66 20.83
C GLY A 449 -7.07 1.53 20.59
N GLY A 450 -7.69 2.60 20.09
CA GLY A 450 -9.09 2.65 19.69
C GLY A 450 -9.44 1.65 18.60
N MET A 451 -8.52 1.25 17.72
CA MET A 451 -8.79 0.20 16.72
C MET A 451 -8.99 -1.18 17.36
N PHE A 452 -8.24 -1.48 18.41
CA PHE A 452 -8.38 -2.75 19.15
C PHE A 452 -9.62 -2.76 20.03
N VAL A 453 -10.02 -1.60 20.58
CA VAL A 453 -11.13 -1.51 21.54
C VAL A 453 -12.46 -1.15 20.86
N ALA A 454 -12.50 -0.16 19.98
CA ALA A 454 -13.69 0.34 19.34
C ALA A 454 -13.81 -0.06 17.87
N GLY A 455 -12.79 -0.66 17.25
CA GLY A 455 -12.81 -1.05 15.84
C GLY A 455 -12.59 0.13 14.90
N TRP A 456 -13.45 0.29 13.89
CA TRP A 456 -13.26 1.31 12.85
C TRP A 456 -13.21 2.78 13.34
N PRO A 457 -13.87 3.21 14.43
CA PRO A 457 -13.77 4.58 14.94
C PRO A 457 -12.36 4.98 15.38
N GLY A 458 -11.49 4.01 15.71
CA GLY A 458 -10.07 4.24 16.02
C GLY A 458 -9.30 4.93 14.88
N VAL A 459 -9.79 4.81 13.65
CA VAL A 459 -9.16 5.44 12.47
C VAL A 459 -9.26 6.97 12.50
N ILE A 460 -10.31 7.53 13.12
CA ILE A 460 -10.56 8.99 13.14
C ILE A 460 -9.39 9.76 13.77
N PRO A 461 -8.99 9.50 15.03
CA PRO A 461 -7.85 10.16 15.65
C PRO A 461 -6.50 9.86 14.97
N ILE A 462 -6.34 8.71 14.30
CA ILE A 462 -5.12 8.43 13.49
C ILE A 462 -5.02 9.42 12.32
N VAL A 463 -6.11 9.59 11.58
CA VAL A 463 -6.17 10.50 10.42
C VAL A 463 -6.01 11.95 10.88
N VAL A 464 -6.75 12.35 11.93
CA VAL A 464 -6.67 13.71 12.47
C VAL A 464 -5.29 13.99 13.06
N GLY A 465 -4.72 13.07 13.84
CA GLY A 465 -3.36 13.18 14.38
C GLY A 465 -2.32 13.35 13.27
N SER A 466 -2.38 12.52 12.23
CA SER A 466 -1.48 12.63 11.07
C SER A 466 -1.60 13.99 10.38
N PHE A 467 -2.82 14.51 10.22
CA PHE A 467 -3.07 15.84 9.66
C PHE A 467 -2.51 16.96 10.56
N LEU A 468 -2.75 16.90 11.87
CA LEU A 468 -2.25 17.87 12.84
C LEU A 468 -0.72 17.87 12.90
N MET A 469 -0.08 16.69 12.80
CA MET A 469 1.37 16.57 12.72
C MET A 469 1.93 17.28 11.48
N ALA A 470 1.29 17.10 10.32
CA ALA A 470 1.66 17.83 9.10
C ALA A 470 1.44 19.35 9.26
N ALA A 471 0.32 19.75 9.89
CA ALA A 471 0.00 21.15 10.15
C ALA A 471 0.99 21.81 11.11
N ALA A 472 1.63 21.06 12.02
CA ALA A 472 2.66 21.58 12.92
C ALA A 472 3.83 22.24 12.16
N PHE A 473 4.17 21.76 10.95
CA PHE A 473 5.22 22.36 10.12
C PHE A 473 4.85 23.74 9.55
N LEU A 474 3.56 24.12 9.60
CA LEU A 474 3.11 25.46 9.22
C LEU A 474 3.28 26.48 10.34
N MET A 475 3.40 26.03 11.59
CA MET A 475 3.41 26.90 12.76
C MET A 475 4.60 27.84 12.87
N PRO A 476 5.87 27.44 12.64
CA PRO A 476 7.00 28.33 12.88
C PRO A 476 6.82 29.71 12.23
N SER A 477 6.65 30.75 13.04
CA SER A 477 6.63 32.15 12.67
C SER A 477 8.06 32.69 12.74
N ARG A 478 8.43 33.53 11.77
CA ARG A 478 9.67 34.29 11.84
C ARG A 478 9.46 35.47 12.78
N SER A 479 10.53 35.89 13.44
CA SER A 479 10.53 37.17 14.17
C SER A 479 10.19 38.32 13.21
N PRO A 480 9.71 39.48 13.70
CA PRO A 480 9.33 40.61 12.86
C PRO A 480 10.43 41.02 11.87
N ASP A 481 11.66 41.19 12.35
CA ASP A 481 12.82 41.59 11.53
C ASP A 481 13.17 40.52 10.48
N ALA A 482 13.16 39.25 10.89
CA ALA A 482 13.43 38.13 10.00
C ALA A 482 12.32 37.95 8.94
N GLU A 483 11.06 38.27 9.24
CA GLU A 483 9.98 38.26 8.25
C GLU A 483 10.11 39.44 7.28
N MET A 484 10.48 40.64 7.74
CA MET A 484 10.77 41.79 6.85
C MET A 484 11.87 41.45 5.85
N GLU A 485 12.99 40.92 6.34
CA GLU A 485 14.10 40.52 5.49
C GLU A 485 13.73 39.37 4.55
N ALA A 486 13.00 38.36 5.04
CA ALA A 486 12.50 37.28 4.19
C ALA A 486 11.59 37.81 3.06
N GLN A 487 10.78 38.84 3.32
CA GLN A 487 9.95 39.47 2.29
C GLN A 487 10.79 40.26 1.27
N ARG A 488 11.88 40.91 1.69
CA ARG A 488 12.83 41.55 0.76
C ARG A 488 13.53 40.52 -0.14
N TRP A 489 13.99 39.39 0.41
CA TRP A 489 14.52 38.27 -0.38
C TRP A 489 13.48 37.69 -1.36
N LEU A 490 12.21 37.62 -0.95
CA LEU A 490 11.12 37.21 -1.84
C LEU A 490 10.80 38.26 -2.91
N ALA A 491 11.00 39.56 -2.63
CA ALA A 491 10.90 40.63 -3.61
C ALA A 491 12.01 40.52 -4.66
N LEU A 492 13.25 40.24 -4.25
CA LEU A 492 14.37 39.91 -5.15
C LEU A 492 14.06 38.71 -6.03
N ARG A 493 13.54 37.62 -5.44
CA ARG A 493 13.08 36.46 -6.22
C ARG A 493 12.05 36.84 -7.30
N ARG A 494 11.07 37.68 -6.95
CA ARG A 494 10.03 38.12 -7.89
C ARG A 494 10.62 38.98 -9.01
N TYR A 495 11.58 39.85 -8.68
CA TYR A 495 12.32 40.64 -9.65
C TYR A 495 13.09 39.75 -10.64
N LEU A 496 13.92 38.82 -10.14
CA LEU A 496 14.68 37.87 -10.97
C LEU A 496 13.78 37.00 -11.88
N GLN A 497 12.61 36.60 -11.38
CA GLN A 497 11.64 35.86 -12.18
C GLN A 497 11.00 36.70 -13.29
N LYS A 498 10.81 38.01 -13.08
CA LYS A 498 10.32 38.93 -14.10
C LYS A 498 11.40 39.19 -15.15
N TYR A 499 12.65 39.40 -14.74
CA TYR A 499 13.81 39.53 -15.62
C TYR A 499 13.91 38.35 -16.62
N GLY A 500 13.87 37.11 -16.11
CA GLY A 500 13.95 35.92 -16.97
C GLY A 500 12.75 35.71 -17.91
N LYS A 501 11.66 36.47 -17.75
CA LYS A 501 10.49 36.44 -18.66
C LYS A 501 10.50 37.59 -19.67
N ALA A 502 10.85 38.80 -19.23
CA ALA A 502 10.67 40.01 -20.01
C ALA A 502 11.85 40.34 -20.95
N GLY A 503 13.03 39.74 -20.75
CA GLY A 503 14.19 40.00 -21.63
C GLY A 503 14.74 41.43 -21.53
N GLY A 504 14.36 42.20 -20.50
CA GLY A 504 14.89 43.55 -20.27
C GLY A 504 16.28 43.55 -19.64
N GLN A 505 17.05 44.63 -19.80
CA GLN A 505 18.32 44.87 -19.10
C GLN A 505 18.11 44.93 -17.58
N LEU A 506 19.02 44.33 -16.81
CA LEU A 506 19.11 44.62 -15.38
C LEU A 506 19.42 46.10 -15.22
N SER A 507 18.57 46.83 -14.50
CA SER A 507 18.85 48.22 -14.15
C SER A 507 19.96 48.26 -13.10
N GLY A 508 21.10 48.88 -13.44
CA GLY A 508 22.20 49.21 -12.52
C GLY A 508 23.28 48.12 -12.36
N ASP A 509 24.44 48.56 -11.87
CA ASP A 509 25.71 47.89 -11.49
C ASP A 509 25.61 46.64 -10.57
N LEU A 510 24.52 45.87 -10.66
CA LEU A 510 24.38 44.64 -9.90
C LEU A 510 25.36 43.59 -10.45
N ALA A 511 26.39 43.29 -9.67
CA ALA A 511 27.34 42.22 -9.92
C ALA A 511 26.59 40.89 -10.11
N LEU A 512 26.40 40.50 -11.37
CA LEU A 512 25.71 39.27 -11.78
C LEU A 512 26.28 38.02 -11.09
N ASP A 513 27.59 38.07 -10.80
CA ASP A 513 28.40 37.10 -10.07
C ASP A 513 27.85 36.82 -8.67
N GLU A 514 27.43 37.87 -7.97
CA GLU A 514 26.92 37.78 -6.59
C GLU A 514 25.52 37.19 -6.56
N LEU A 515 24.70 37.44 -7.60
CA LEU A 515 23.30 37.03 -7.64
C LEU A 515 23.10 35.53 -7.91
N LEU A 516 24.05 34.84 -8.54
CA LEU A 516 23.87 33.45 -8.99
C LEU A 516 23.67 32.45 -7.82
N PRO A 517 24.50 32.45 -6.74
CA PRO A 517 24.26 31.58 -5.58
C PRO A 517 22.92 31.87 -4.89
N TYR A 518 22.53 33.15 -4.78
CA TYR A 518 21.23 33.52 -4.21
C TYR A 518 20.07 33.08 -5.11
N ALA A 519 20.19 33.17 -6.44
CA ALA A 519 19.17 32.72 -7.37
C ALA A 519 18.85 31.22 -7.20
N VAL A 520 19.88 30.39 -6.97
CA VAL A 520 19.74 28.96 -6.65
C VAL A 520 18.97 28.75 -5.35
N VAL A 521 19.35 29.48 -4.29
CA VAL A 521 18.69 29.43 -2.98
C VAL A 521 17.23 29.90 -3.03
N LEU A 522 16.96 30.98 -3.76
CA LEU A 522 15.63 31.53 -3.97
C LEU A 522 14.74 30.61 -4.81
N GLY A 523 15.31 29.59 -5.46
CA GLY A 523 14.59 28.64 -6.30
C GLY A 523 13.96 29.36 -7.50
N VAL A 524 14.74 30.17 -8.21
CA VAL A 524 14.31 30.73 -9.50
C VAL A 524 14.29 29.64 -10.58
N SER A 525 13.62 29.88 -11.71
CA SER A 525 13.48 28.87 -12.76
C SER A 525 14.81 28.61 -13.50
N LYS A 526 14.97 27.40 -14.06
CA LYS A 526 16.13 27.04 -14.93
C LYS A 526 16.44 28.12 -15.98
N LYS A 527 15.41 28.67 -16.64
CA LYS A 527 15.56 29.75 -17.64
C LYS A 527 16.20 31.03 -17.08
N VAL A 528 15.89 31.38 -15.83
CA VAL A 528 16.46 32.55 -15.16
C VAL A 528 17.93 32.29 -14.83
N LEU A 529 18.26 31.09 -14.34
CA LEU A 529 19.65 30.71 -14.06
C LEU A 529 20.50 30.78 -15.34
N ILE A 530 20.02 30.21 -16.45
CA ILE A 530 20.71 30.25 -17.76
C ILE A 530 21.01 31.70 -18.16
N ARG A 531 20.00 32.58 -18.13
CA ARG A 531 20.18 33.99 -18.51
C ARG A 531 21.10 34.77 -17.58
N LEU A 532 21.04 34.53 -16.27
CA LEU A 532 21.95 35.16 -15.31
C LEU A 532 23.41 34.74 -15.59
N SER A 533 23.63 33.46 -15.91
CA SER A 533 24.95 32.96 -16.27
C SER A 533 25.42 33.41 -17.67
N GLU A 534 24.52 33.68 -18.61
CA GLU A 534 24.92 34.21 -19.94
C GLU A 534 25.48 35.63 -19.85
N GLY A 535 24.89 36.50 -19.00
CA GLY A 535 25.45 37.83 -18.73
C GLY A 535 26.81 37.80 -18.03
N TYR A 536 27.19 36.66 -17.45
CA TYR A 536 28.45 36.42 -16.77
C TYR A 536 29.58 35.94 -17.69
N ALA A 537 29.24 35.27 -18.81
CA ALA A 537 30.24 34.70 -19.74
C ALA A 537 31.12 35.75 -20.45
N GLY A 538 30.78 37.04 -20.33
CA GLY A 538 31.52 38.16 -20.93
C GLY A 538 32.50 38.89 -20.00
N SER A 539 32.61 38.53 -18.71
CA SER A 539 33.51 39.19 -17.75
C SER A 539 34.73 38.32 -17.40
N THR A 540 35.88 38.95 -17.12
CA THR A 540 37.15 38.31 -16.68
C THR A 540 37.05 37.57 -15.34
N ALA A 541 35.87 37.53 -14.72
CA ALA A 541 35.61 36.90 -13.44
C ALA A 541 35.38 35.38 -13.49
N GLY A 542 35.27 34.77 -14.68
CA GLY A 542 34.91 33.35 -14.90
C GLY A 542 35.89 32.26 -14.40
N GLY A 543 36.88 32.57 -13.57
CA GLY A 543 37.92 31.61 -13.13
C GLY A 543 37.41 30.47 -12.24
N TRP A 544 36.24 30.61 -11.60
CA TRP A 544 35.68 29.59 -10.71
C TRP A 544 34.93 28.46 -11.43
N TYR A 545 34.54 28.63 -12.69
CA TYR A 545 33.84 27.61 -13.47
C TYR A 545 34.54 27.33 -14.80
N ALA A 546 35.26 26.22 -14.87
CA ALA A 546 35.92 25.78 -16.10
C ALA A 546 34.95 24.94 -16.94
N TRP A 547 34.61 25.45 -18.12
CA TRP A 547 33.79 24.79 -19.13
C TRP A 547 34.62 24.51 -20.38
N GLN A 548 34.75 23.24 -20.77
CA GLN A 548 35.36 22.89 -22.06
C GLN A 548 34.39 23.23 -23.20
N ALA A 549 34.73 24.23 -24.00
CA ALA A 549 34.04 24.58 -25.23
C ALA A 549 34.18 23.45 -26.26
N GLY A 550 33.24 22.50 -26.24
CA GLY A 550 33.26 21.34 -27.14
C GLY A 550 31.98 20.49 -27.13
N GLY A 551 30.89 21.00 -26.54
CA GLY A 551 29.58 20.35 -26.52
C GLY A 551 28.46 21.29 -26.98
N ALA A 552 27.34 20.74 -27.42
CA ALA A 552 26.22 21.46 -28.04
C ALA A 552 25.44 22.46 -27.12
N ASN A 553 25.91 22.72 -25.90
CA ASN A 553 25.16 23.46 -24.87
C ASN A 553 25.84 24.80 -24.56
N SER A 554 25.07 25.87 -24.33
CA SER A 554 25.61 27.18 -23.92
C SER A 554 26.18 27.14 -22.49
N PHE A 555 27.07 28.09 -22.16
CA PHE A 555 27.61 28.27 -20.80
C PHE A 555 26.51 28.23 -19.72
N GLY A 556 25.39 28.93 -19.97
CA GLY A 556 24.29 28.97 -19.03
C GLY A 556 23.54 27.65 -18.87
N GLU A 557 23.45 26.84 -19.92
CA GLU A 557 22.92 25.48 -19.82
C GLU A 557 23.83 24.57 -18.98
N SER A 558 25.14 24.78 -19.05
CA SER A 558 26.13 24.04 -18.26
C SER A 558 26.02 24.33 -16.77
N VAL A 559 25.87 25.62 -16.40
CA VAL A 559 25.63 26.07 -15.01
C VAL A 559 24.29 25.55 -14.48
N ALA A 560 23.23 25.61 -15.28
CA ALA A 560 21.94 25.05 -14.89
C ALA A 560 22.00 23.52 -14.71
N GLY A 561 22.79 22.83 -15.53
CA GLY A 561 23.09 21.41 -15.40
C GLY A 561 23.80 21.07 -14.09
N LEU A 562 24.83 21.85 -13.73
CA LEU A 562 25.57 21.74 -12.47
C LEU A 562 24.61 21.80 -11.28
N VAL A 563 23.82 22.87 -11.17
CA VAL A 563 22.86 23.06 -10.06
C VAL A 563 21.91 21.87 -9.92
N SER A 564 21.43 21.33 -11.04
CA SER A 564 20.53 20.17 -11.05
C SER A 564 21.22 18.87 -10.61
N SER A 565 22.46 18.64 -11.04
CA SER A 565 23.25 17.47 -10.64
C SER A 565 23.59 17.52 -9.15
N LEU A 566 24.04 18.67 -8.66
CA LEU A 566 24.35 18.89 -7.25
C LEU A 566 23.11 18.66 -6.38
N SER A 567 21.99 19.28 -6.74
CA SER A 567 20.73 19.11 -5.99
C SER A 567 20.31 17.63 -5.90
N THR A 568 20.44 16.88 -7.00
CA THR A 568 20.07 15.46 -7.08
C THR A 568 21.03 14.58 -6.29
N THR A 569 22.34 14.76 -6.49
CA THR A 569 23.40 14.03 -5.80
C THR A 569 23.30 14.24 -4.29
N MET A 570 23.13 15.48 -3.83
CA MET A 570 23.03 15.80 -2.41
C MET A 570 21.74 15.27 -1.79
N SER A 571 20.61 15.30 -2.50
CA SER A 571 19.34 14.75 -1.99
C SER A 571 19.41 13.22 -1.84
N SER A 572 20.07 12.53 -2.78
CA SER A 572 20.28 11.09 -2.72
C SER A 572 21.28 10.69 -1.63
N ALA A 573 22.39 11.43 -1.49
CA ALA A 573 23.41 11.19 -0.48
C ALA A 573 22.89 11.42 0.94
N THR A 574 21.96 12.36 1.13
CA THR A 574 21.38 12.65 2.45
C THR A 574 20.23 11.72 2.85
N GLY A 575 19.79 10.80 1.97
CA GLY A 575 18.90 9.70 2.32
C GLY A 575 17.42 10.07 2.49
N THR A 576 16.88 10.90 1.60
CA THR A 576 15.51 11.44 1.70
C THR A 576 14.43 10.62 0.94
N GLY A 577 14.58 9.29 0.75
CA GLY A 577 13.54 8.41 0.14
C GLY A 577 13.67 6.91 0.50
N GLY A 578 12.57 6.12 0.56
CA GLY A 578 12.61 4.71 1.01
C GLY A 578 11.47 3.75 0.60
N GLY A 579 11.69 2.43 0.80
CA GLY A 579 10.70 1.32 0.90
C GLY A 579 11.17 -0.10 0.45
N ALA A 580 10.90 -1.18 1.23
CA ALA A 580 11.15 -2.63 0.99
C ALA A 580 10.00 -3.55 1.53
N SER A 581 9.90 -4.85 1.14
CA SER A 581 8.84 -5.85 1.57
C SER A 581 9.30 -7.34 1.64
N GLY A 582 8.56 -8.24 2.33
CA GLY A 582 8.80 -9.70 2.38
C GLY A 582 7.57 -10.64 2.61
N GLY A 583 7.77 -11.97 2.42
CA GLY A 583 7.28 -13.14 3.22
C GLY A 583 5.92 -13.89 2.97
N GLY A 584 5.96 -15.25 2.86
CA GLY A 584 5.12 -16.22 3.65
C GLY A 584 4.21 -17.28 2.95
N GLY A 585 4.10 -18.53 3.48
CA GLY A 585 3.40 -19.75 2.94
C GLY A 585 2.15 -20.31 3.72
N GLY A 586 1.73 -21.60 3.56
CA GLY A 586 0.41 -22.17 4.06
C GLY A 586 0.25 -23.71 4.29
N GLY A 587 -0.98 -24.23 4.68
CA GLY A 587 -1.37 -25.65 5.02
C GLY A 587 -2.92 -26.04 4.93
N ALA A 588 -3.39 -27.32 5.16
CA ALA A 588 -4.60 -28.01 4.54
C ALA A 588 -5.58 -28.96 5.37
N GLY A 589 -6.81 -29.31 4.82
CA GLY A 589 -7.75 -30.47 5.13
C GLY A 589 -9.27 -30.39 4.69
N GLY A 590 -9.93 -31.47 4.14
CA GLY A 590 -11.40 -31.62 3.76
C GLY A 590 -11.74 -31.99 2.27
N SER A 591 -13.02 -32.28 1.87
CA SER A 591 -13.38 -32.41 0.41
C SER A 591 -13.13 -31.07 -0.25
N GLY A 592 -12.27 -31.09 -1.25
CA GLY A 592 -11.56 -29.90 -1.64
C GLY A 592 -11.27 -29.91 -3.11
N GLY A 593 -11.29 -28.71 -3.67
CA GLY A 593 -11.05 -28.49 -5.07
C GLY A 593 -10.34 -27.18 -5.25
N GLY A 594 -9.53 -27.15 -6.29
CA GLY A 594 -8.89 -25.94 -6.77
C GLY A 594 -9.18 -25.76 -8.24
N ALA A 595 -8.82 -24.59 -8.75
CA ALA A 595 -8.56 -24.39 -10.16
C ALA A 595 -7.25 -23.63 -10.27
N GLY A 596 -6.48 -23.91 -11.34
CA GLY A 596 -5.19 -23.28 -11.57
C GLY A 596 -4.84 -23.14 -13.03
#